data_AF-A0A1M4U167-F1
#
_entry.id   AF-A0A1M4U167-F1
#
_cell.length_a   1.000
_cell.length_b   1.000
_cell.length_c   1.000
_cell.angle_alpha   90.00
_cell.angle_beta   90.00
_cell.angle_gamma   90.00
#
_symmetry.space_group_name_H-M   'P 1'
#
loop_
_entity.id
_entity.type
_entity.pdbx_description
1 polymer ?
#
loop_
_entity_poly.entity_id
_entity_poly.type
_entity_poly.pdbx_seq_one_letter_code
_entity_poly.pdbx_strand_id
1 'polypeptide(L)'
;MPVSIIHEYLMHAVYFAPRGRYRLLALGGSLAHRYLSPEDHLIGFVGDAGAGKSLLIRGMFPGLELTNDDDGINVRPLPLLDDFERKHFRSRTYHLDMRFEMAFNQPWTIVEAVQEAIKHDRRVIVEHFDLLYPMLKMNAQILIGIGEEVIVTRPNIFGPKPQEIADIVFESLIYRKMAHTAEDITGMVLEYEMGIKKPKVHSDIKHGFVLEFDEKPNIDLDALEKRVQEIIDKDLCIYYHDETHIKVGAGSYPCTGPRLHVKRTSEITNFRLVKEFMWDPIDELYVLVGLVGPVVEGDSPADPPDQFQLIRRARRRSKEIT
;
A
#
# COMPACT_ATOMS: atom_id res chain seq x y z
N MET A 1 -1.76 -32.51 -9.58
CA MET A 1 -0.48 -31.93 -9.11
C MET A 1 -0.64 -31.62 -7.63
N PRO A 2 0.41 -31.69 -6.79
CA PRO A 2 0.29 -31.28 -5.40
C PRO A 2 -0.02 -29.79 -5.37
N VAL A 3 -1.27 -29.46 -5.06
CA VAL A 3 -1.72 -28.09 -4.85
C VAL A 3 -0.97 -27.59 -3.62
N SER A 4 -0.27 -26.45 -3.72
CA SER A 4 0.49 -25.93 -2.58
C SER A 4 -0.46 -25.68 -1.40
N ILE A 5 -0.04 -25.96 -0.16
CA ILE A 5 -0.82 -25.77 1.06
C ILE A 5 -1.43 -24.36 1.12
N ILE A 6 -0.71 -23.35 0.62
CA ILE A 6 -1.19 -21.97 0.58
C ILE A 6 -2.38 -21.81 -0.37
N HIS A 7 -2.46 -22.58 -1.46
CA HIS A 7 -3.60 -22.52 -2.37
C HIS A 7 -4.86 -23.15 -1.79
N GLU A 8 -4.70 -24.12 -0.88
CA GLU A 8 -5.84 -24.86 -0.30
C GLU A 8 -6.37 -24.20 0.98
N TYR A 9 -5.50 -23.62 1.81
CA TYR A 9 -5.86 -23.16 3.16
C TYR A 9 -5.78 -21.65 3.37
N LEU A 10 -5.33 -20.85 2.40
CA LEU A 10 -5.29 -19.40 2.54
C LEU A 10 -6.69 -18.80 2.36
N MET A 11 -7.25 -18.27 3.44
CA MET A 11 -8.43 -17.40 3.38
C MET A 11 -8.04 -16.00 2.85
N HIS A 12 -7.11 -15.35 3.57
CA HIS A 12 -6.45 -14.12 3.16
C HIS A 12 -5.18 -13.92 4.00
N ALA A 13 -4.30 -13.05 3.55
CA ALA A 13 -3.18 -12.53 4.34
C ALA A 13 -3.19 -11.01 4.30
N VAL A 14 -2.78 -10.39 5.41
CA VAL A 14 -2.66 -8.94 5.55
C VAL A 14 -1.24 -8.61 5.92
N TYR A 15 -0.70 -7.59 5.25
CA TYR A 15 0.61 -7.01 5.49
C TYR A 15 0.43 -5.51 5.65
N PHE A 16 1.28 -4.85 6.45
CA PHE A 16 1.41 -3.41 6.32
C PHE A 16 1.87 -3.07 4.89
N ALA A 17 1.34 -2.01 4.31
CA ALA A 17 1.83 -1.54 3.02
C ALA A 17 3.02 -0.61 3.26
N PRO A 18 4.26 -1.12 3.15
CA PRO A 18 5.42 -0.40 3.63
C PRO A 18 5.58 0.91 2.87
N ARG A 19 6.08 1.90 3.59
CA ARG A 19 6.51 3.17 2.99
C ARG A 19 7.89 2.99 2.38
N GLY A 20 8.09 3.64 1.25
CA GLY A 20 9.36 3.62 0.55
C GLY A 20 9.45 2.57 -0.55
N ARG A 21 10.07 2.98 -1.66
CA ARG A 21 10.17 2.19 -2.89
C ARG A 21 10.80 0.81 -2.67
N TYR A 22 11.93 0.74 -1.97
CA TYR A 22 12.66 -0.52 -1.76
C TYR A 22 11.85 -1.53 -0.93
N ARG A 23 11.23 -1.08 0.16
CA ARG A 23 10.44 -1.95 1.05
C ARG A 23 9.21 -2.51 0.33
N LEU A 24 8.56 -1.71 -0.51
CA LEU A 24 7.41 -2.17 -1.29
C LEU A 24 7.79 -3.18 -2.39
N LEU A 25 8.94 -2.98 -3.05
CA LEU A 25 9.51 -3.96 -3.98
C LEU A 25 9.86 -5.28 -3.28
N ALA A 26 10.48 -5.21 -2.11
CA ALA A 26 10.83 -6.39 -1.30
C ALA A 26 9.58 -7.13 -0.80
N LEU A 27 8.52 -6.41 -0.41
CA LEU A 27 7.22 -7.01 -0.12
C LEU A 27 6.70 -7.74 -1.35
N GLY A 28 6.71 -7.10 -2.53
CA GLY A 28 6.30 -7.74 -3.79
C GLY A 28 7.04 -9.06 -4.03
N GLY A 29 8.36 -9.09 -3.91
CA GLY A 29 9.13 -10.34 -4.06
C GLY A 29 8.71 -11.42 -3.05
N SER A 30 8.44 -11.03 -1.81
CA SER A 30 7.96 -11.95 -0.77
C SER A 30 6.55 -12.49 -1.06
N LEU A 31 5.64 -11.63 -1.54
CA LEU A 31 4.29 -12.05 -1.93
C LEU A 31 4.34 -12.99 -3.13
N ALA A 32 5.21 -12.71 -4.11
CA ALA A 32 5.41 -13.57 -5.25
C ALA A 32 5.87 -14.97 -4.84
N HIS A 33 6.88 -15.04 -3.97
CA HIS A 33 7.42 -16.30 -3.50
C HIS A 33 6.40 -17.13 -2.69
N ARG A 34 5.55 -16.47 -1.89
CA ARG A 34 4.58 -17.16 -1.02
C ARG A 34 3.32 -17.57 -1.76
N TYR A 35 2.80 -16.70 -2.63
CA TYR A 35 1.42 -16.81 -3.11
C TYR A 35 1.30 -17.20 -4.57
N LEU A 36 2.29 -16.91 -5.42
CA LEU A 36 2.17 -17.22 -6.86
C LEU A 36 2.42 -18.69 -7.15
N SER A 37 1.67 -19.20 -8.13
CA SER A 37 1.88 -20.45 -8.84
C SER A 37 2.10 -20.18 -10.32
N PRO A 38 2.82 -21.06 -11.03
CA PRO A 38 2.90 -21.05 -12.49
C PRO A 38 1.54 -21.06 -13.20
N GLU A 39 0.49 -21.58 -12.54
CA GLU A 39 -0.88 -21.73 -13.09
C GLU A 39 -1.79 -20.52 -12.85
N ASP A 40 -1.31 -19.50 -12.12
CA ASP A 40 -2.07 -18.26 -11.96
C ASP A 40 -1.98 -17.43 -13.24
N HIS A 41 -3.04 -17.53 -14.05
CA HIS A 41 -3.13 -16.85 -15.35
C HIS A 41 -3.83 -15.49 -15.27
N LEU A 42 -4.66 -15.23 -14.26
CA LEU A 42 -5.33 -13.95 -14.06
C LEU A 42 -5.04 -13.46 -12.64
N ILE A 43 -4.35 -12.33 -12.56
CA ILE A 43 -3.91 -11.74 -11.30
C ILE A 43 -4.45 -10.31 -11.24
N GLY A 44 -5.29 -10.04 -10.25
CA GLY A 44 -5.95 -8.74 -10.10
C GLY A 44 -5.28 -7.90 -9.03
N PHE A 45 -5.01 -6.64 -9.33
CA PHE A 45 -4.60 -5.61 -8.38
C PHE A 45 -5.70 -4.56 -8.23
N VAL A 46 -6.00 -4.22 -6.98
CA VAL A 46 -7.01 -3.23 -6.60
C VAL A 46 -6.36 -2.21 -5.66
N GLY A 47 -6.59 -0.94 -5.90
CA GLY A 47 -5.98 0.17 -5.17
C GLY A 47 -6.11 1.46 -5.98
N ASP A 48 -6.18 2.61 -5.33
CA ASP A 48 -6.31 3.88 -6.05
C ASP A 48 -4.96 4.31 -6.66
N ALA A 49 -4.96 5.36 -7.47
CA ALA A 49 -3.76 5.95 -8.04
C ALA A 49 -2.77 6.38 -6.93
N GLY A 50 -1.48 6.10 -7.14
CA GLY A 50 -0.44 6.38 -6.16
C GLY A 50 -0.43 5.47 -4.92
N ALA A 51 -1.26 4.41 -4.85
CA ALA A 51 -1.22 3.44 -3.75
C ALA A 51 0.04 2.55 -3.77
N GLY A 52 0.76 2.50 -4.90
CA GLY A 52 1.97 1.71 -5.08
C GLY A 52 1.78 0.37 -5.82
N LYS A 53 0.68 0.21 -6.56
CA LYS A 53 0.37 -1.00 -7.37
C LYS A 53 1.53 -1.37 -8.31
N SER A 54 1.97 -0.44 -9.16
CA SER A 54 3.02 -0.69 -10.15
C SER A 54 4.36 -1.08 -9.51
N LEU A 55 4.72 -0.48 -8.36
CA LEU A 55 5.90 -0.90 -7.58
C LEU A 55 5.75 -2.31 -7.01
N LEU A 56 4.57 -2.65 -6.48
CA LEU A 56 4.30 -3.99 -5.97
C LEU A 56 4.36 -5.04 -7.08
N ILE A 57 3.80 -4.73 -8.26
CA ILE A 57 3.87 -5.59 -9.46
C ILE A 57 5.32 -5.79 -9.90
N ARG A 58 6.13 -4.72 -9.98
CA ARG A 58 7.57 -4.83 -10.31
C ARG A 58 8.33 -5.72 -9.33
N GLY A 59 7.98 -5.66 -8.05
CA GLY A 59 8.54 -6.56 -7.03
C GLY A 59 8.10 -8.01 -7.21
N MET A 60 6.82 -8.23 -7.55
CA MET A 60 6.25 -9.57 -7.75
C MET A 60 6.68 -10.24 -9.05
N PHE A 61 6.91 -9.45 -10.11
CA PHE A 61 7.27 -9.92 -11.45
C PHE A 61 8.51 -9.19 -11.96
N PRO A 62 9.70 -9.48 -11.40
CA PRO A 62 10.93 -8.85 -11.86
C PRO A 62 11.15 -9.06 -13.36
N GLY A 63 11.45 -7.97 -14.08
CA GLY A 63 11.67 -7.97 -15.53
C GLY A 63 10.39 -7.87 -16.37
N LEU A 64 9.20 -7.83 -15.76
CA LEU A 64 7.98 -7.47 -16.46
C LEU A 64 7.99 -5.97 -16.80
N GLU A 65 7.85 -5.65 -18.08
CA GLU A 65 7.64 -4.29 -18.54
C GLU A 65 6.16 -3.91 -18.34
N LEU A 66 5.90 -2.93 -17.47
CA LEU A 66 4.56 -2.39 -17.28
C LEU A 66 4.24 -1.47 -18.44
N THR A 67 3.04 -1.58 -19.01
CA THR A 67 2.58 -0.76 -20.14
C THR A 67 2.53 0.72 -19.82
N ASN A 68 2.22 1.04 -18.57
CA ASN A 68 2.16 2.37 -18.00
C ASN A 68 2.37 2.25 -16.48
N ASP A 69 2.73 3.37 -15.86
CA ASP A 69 2.86 3.53 -14.41
C ASP A 69 2.73 5.02 -14.04
N ASP A 70 3.14 5.38 -12.82
CA ASP A 70 3.08 6.76 -12.33
C ASP A 70 4.00 7.75 -13.10
N ASP A 71 4.96 7.26 -13.90
CA ASP A 71 5.84 8.09 -14.76
C ASP A 71 5.26 8.29 -16.17
N GLY A 72 4.21 7.56 -16.52
CA GLY A 72 3.47 7.71 -17.78
C GLY A 72 3.35 6.41 -18.56
N ILE A 73 3.47 6.52 -19.88
CA ILE A 73 3.28 5.43 -20.82
C ILE A 73 4.64 4.86 -21.21
N ASN A 74 4.83 3.56 -21.04
CA ASN A 74 6.07 2.86 -21.40
C ASN A 74 5.95 2.16 -22.75
N VAL A 75 4.83 1.47 -23.03
CA VAL A 75 4.66 0.64 -24.24
C VAL A 75 3.31 0.87 -24.91
N ARG A 76 3.34 1.15 -26.22
CA ARG A 76 2.15 1.23 -27.09
C ARG A 76 2.45 0.64 -28.49
N PRO A 77 1.45 0.03 -29.18
CA PRO A 77 0.10 -0.27 -28.69
C PRO A 77 0.13 -1.26 -27.50
N LEU A 78 -0.98 -1.37 -26.76
CA LEU A 78 -1.10 -2.30 -25.63
C LEU A 78 -0.74 -3.72 -26.11
N PRO A 79 0.35 -4.36 -25.62
CA PRO A 79 0.83 -5.62 -26.17
C PRO A 79 -0.22 -6.75 -26.16
N LEU A 80 -1.09 -6.77 -25.14
CA LEU A 80 -2.20 -7.72 -25.05
C LEU A 80 -3.17 -7.58 -26.23
N LEU A 81 -3.51 -6.34 -26.61
CA LEU A 81 -4.43 -6.07 -27.71
C LEU A 81 -3.76 -6.27 -29.08
N ASP A 82 -2.51 -5.84 -29.26
CA ASP A 82 -1.76 -6.08 -30.50
C ASP A 82 -1.64 -7.58 -30.81
N ASP A 83 -1.35 -8.39 -29.79
CA ASP A 83 -1.27 -9.85 -29.95
C ASP A 83 -2.64 -10.50 -30.16
N PHE A 84 -3.70 -9.98 -29.52
CA PHE A 84 -5.08 -10.42 -29.72
C PHE A 84 -5.54 -10.17 -31.16
N GLU A 85 -5.30 -8.97 -31.70
CA GLU A 85 -5.64 -8.62 -33.09
C GLU A 85 -4.90 -9.52 -34.09
N ARG A 86 -3.64 -9.84 -33.82
CA ARG A 86 -2.80 -10.73 -34.63
C ARG A 86 -3.11 -12.21 -34.44
N LYS A 87 -3.94 -12.57 -33.45
CA LYS A 87 -4.24 -13.95 -33.03
C LYS A 87 -2.98 -14.75 -32.69
N HIS A 88 -1.96 -14.07 -32.14
CA HIS A 88 -0.69 -14.70 -31.80
C HIS A 88 -0.09 -14.04 -30.55
N PHE A 89 -0.28 -14.71 -29.40
CA PHE A 89 0.26 -14.27 -28.12
C PHE A 89 1.74 -14.63 -27.98
N ARG A 90 2.62 -13.63 -28.11
CA ARG A 90 4.07 -13.76 -28.06
C ARG A 90 4.61 -13.77 -26.63
N SER A 91 4.02 -12.96 -25.76
CA SER A 91 4.48 -12.81 -24.37
C SER A 91 3.85 -13.87 -23.46
N ARG A 92 4.61 -14.32 -22.46
CA ARG A 92 4.08 -15.23 -21.44
C ARG A 92 3.21 -14.50 -20.40
N THR A 93 3.55 -13.25 -20.12
CA THR A 93 2.86 -12.40 -19.15
C THR A 93 2.57 -11.05 -19.80
N TYR A 94 1.34 -10.57 -19.62
CA TYR A 94 0.89 -9.25 -20.05
C TYR A 94 0.55 -8.40 -18.83
N HIS A 95 0.85 -7.11 -18.91
CA HIS A 95 0.37 -6.10 -17.98
C HIS A 95 -0.77 -5.31 -18.64
N LEU A 96 -1.80 -4.99 -17.86
CA LEU A 96 -2.96 -4.21 -18.27
C LEU A 96 -3.36 -3.29 -17.12
N ASP A 97 -3.40 -1.98 -17.34
CA ASP A 97 -4.11 -1.06 -16.47
C ASP A 97 -5.51 -0.79 -17.04
N MET A 98 -6.54 -1.35 -16.40
CA MET A 98 -7.90 -1.26 -16.91
C MET A 98 -8.40 0.19 -16.95
N ARG A 99 -8.10 0.98 -15.92
CA ARG A 99 -8.57 2.37 -15.82
C ARG A 99 -7.98 3.23 -16.95
N PHE A 100 -6.69 3.04 -17.22
CA PHE A 100 -6.00 3.75 -18.29
C PHE A 100 -6.50 3.32 -19.67
N GLU A 101 -6.62 2.01 -19.92
CA GLU A 101 -6.92 1.49 -21.25
C GLU A 101 -8.38 1.69 -21.67
N MET A 102 -9.32 1.78 -20.74
CA MET A 102 -10.70 2.18 -21.02
C MET A 102 -10.84 3.60 -21.62
N ALA A 103 -9.82 4.46 -21.47
CA ALA A 103 -9.83 5.79 -22.09
C ALA A 103 -9.55 5.73 -23.61
N PHE A 104 -8.98 4.63 -24.10
CA PHE A 104 -8.53 4.49 -25.49
C PHE A 104 -9.18 3.33 -26.24
N ASN A 105 -9.63 2.31 -25.51
CA ASN A 105 -10.12 1.06 -26.06
C ASN A 105 -11.52 0.74 -25.53
N GLN A 106 -12.31 0.06 -26.35
CA GLN A 106 -13.63 -0.38 -25.94
C GLN A 106 -13.52 -1.48 -24.87
N PRO A 107 -14.24 -1.38 -23.75
CA PRO A 107 -14.08 -2.32 -22.64
C PRO A 107 -14.30 -3.80 -23.01
N TRP A 108 -15.23 -4.09 -23.94
CA TRP A 108 -15.48 -5.46 -24.39
C TRP A 108 -14.31 -6.06 -25.16
N THR A 109 -13.59 -5.27 -25.96
CA THR A 109 -12.39 -5.72 -26.68
C THR A 109 -11.30 -6.12 -25.70
N ILE A 110 -11.15 -5.37 -24.60
CA ILE A 110 -10.20 -5.72 -23.53
C ILE A 110 -10.61 -7.04 -22.88
N VAL A 111 -11.89 -7.22 -22.55
CA VAL A 111 -12.41 -8.46 -21.95
C VAL A 111 -12.14 -9.67 -22.85
N GLU A 112 -12.43 -9.57 -24.15
CA GLU A 112 -12.18 -10.65 -25.11
C GLU A 112 -10.69 -10.99 -25.19
N ALA A 113 -9.81 -9.98 -25.24
CA ALA A 113 -8.37 -10.19 -25.27
C ALA A 113 -7.84 -10.87 -24.00
N VAL A 114 -8.33 -10.48 -22.83
CA VAL A 114 -7.98 -11.14 -21.55
C VAL A 114 -8.43 -12.60 -21.56
N GLN A 115 -9.67 -12.87 -21.96
CA GLN A 115 -10.20 -14.24 -22.04
C GLN A 115 -9.39 -15.10 -23.00
N GLU A 116 -9.05 -14.57 -24.18
CA GLU A 116 -8.31 -15.31 -25.20
C GLU A 116 -6.86 -15.56 -24.76
N ALA A 117 -6.21 -14.58 -24.14
CA ALA A 117 -4.87 -14.76 -23.56
C ALA A 117 -4.86 -15.90 -22.52
N ILE A 118 -5.84 -15.93 -21.62
CA ILE A 118 -5.95 -16.99 -20.59
C ILE A 118 -6.15 -18.37 -21.25
N LYS A 119 -6.98 -18.48 -22.29
CA LYS A 119 -7.16 -19.74 -23.04
C LYS A 119 -5.88 -20.23 -23.71
N HIS A 120 -4.96 -19.32 -24.02
CA HIS A 120 -3.63 -19.62 -24.57
C HIS A 120 -2.54 -19.80 -23.49
N ASP A 121 -2.93 -20.09 -22.25
CA ASP A 121 -2.02 -20.27 -21.10
C ASP A 121 -1.09 -19.07 -20.90
N ARG A 122 -1.62 -17.86 -21.14
CA ARG A 122 -0.92 -16.60 -20.88
C ARG A 122 -1.39 -16.01 -19.57
N ARG A 123 -0.43 -15.44 -18.83
CA ARG A 123 -0.72 -14.68 -17.63
C ARG A 123 -1.08 -13.25 -17.98
N VAL A 124 -2.11 -12.71 -17.35
CA VAL A 124 -2.53 -11.31 -17.44
C VAL A 124 -2.58 -10.73 -16.02
N ILE A 125 -1.79 -9.70 -15.79
CA ILE A 125 -1.77 -8.91 -14.56
C ILE A 125 -2.56 -7.64 -14.83
N VAL A 126 -3.59 -7.41 -14.02
CA VAL A 126 -4.56 -6.33 -14.25
C VAL A 126 -4.56 -5.37 -13.07
N GLU A 127 -4.15 -4.12 -13.29
CA GLU A 127 -4.41 -3.02 -12.37
C GLU A 127 -5.86 -2.51 -12.51
N HIS A 128 -6.45 -2.07 -11.41
CA HIS A 128 -7.86 -1.67 -11.32
C HIS A 128 -8.81 -2.82 -11.73
N PHE A 129 -8.54 -4.03 -11.21
CA PHE A 129 -9.29 -5.23 -11.56
C PHE A 129 -10.78 -5.15 -11.15
N ASP A 130 -11.11 -4.33 -10.17
CA ASP A 130 -12.47 -3.96 -9.79
C ASP A 130 -13.28 -3.37 -10.95
N LEU A 131 -12.63 -2.72 -11.91
CA LEU A 131 -13.28 -2.21 -13.13
C LEU A 131 -13.49 -3.30 -14.19
N LEU A 132 -12.56 -4.27 -14.30
CA LEU A 132 -12.64 -5.34 -15.30
C LEU A 132 -13.66 -6.42 -14.89
N TYR A 133 -13.67 -6.80 -13.61
CA TYR A 133 -14.46 -7.91 -13.08
C TYR A 133 -15.96 -7.85 -13.40
N PRO A 134 -16.66 -6.69 -13.29
CA PRO A 134 -18.07 -6.58 -13.64
C PRO A 134 -18.40 -6.96 -15.08
N MET A 135 -17.44 -6.86 -16.01
CA MET A 135 -17.62 -7.20 -17.42
C MET A 135 -17.09 -8.60 -17.72
N LEU A 136 -15.95 -8.97 -17.14
CA LEU A 136 -15.31 -10.27 -17.33
C LEU A 136 -16.11 -11.42 -16.69
N LYS A 137 -16.84 -11.15 -15.59
CA LYS A 137 -17.62 -12.13 -14.81
C LYS A 137 -16.81 -13.34 -14.30
N MET A 138 -15.50 -13.18 -14.23
CA MET A 138 -14.54 -14.17 -13.74
C MET A 138 -13.63 -13.48 -12.74
N ASN A 139 -13.45 -14.08 -11.57
CA ASN A 139 -12.55 -13.56 -10.56
C ASN A 139 -11.10 -13.95 -10.89
N ALA A 140 -10.13 -13.21 -10.35
CA ALA A 140 -8.72 -13.52 -10.50
C ALA A 140 -8.36 -14.76 -9.65
N GLN A 141 -7.36 -15.56 -10.06
CA GLN A 141 -6.85 -16.63 -9.19
C GLN A 141 -6.16 -16.07 -7.94
N ILE A 142 -5.60 -14.86 -8.05
CA ILE A 142 -5.05 -14.09 -6.95
C ILE A 142 -5.54 -12.65 -7.08
N LEU A 143 -6.06 -12.13 -5.98
CA LEU A 143 -6.48 -10.75 -5.85
C LEU A 143 -5.65 -10.06 -4.78
N ILE A 144 -5.08 -8.90 -5.12
CA ILE A 144 -4.18 -8.13 -4.26
C ILE A 144 -4.74 -6.71 -4.12
N GLY A 145 -5.14 -6.36 -2.92
CA GLY A 145 -5.53 -5.01 -2.55
C GLY A 145 -4.35 -4.24 -1.96
N ILE A 146 -4.19 -2.96 -2.31
CA ILE A 146 -3.22 -2.06 -1.68
C ILE A 146 -3.85 -0.72 -1.29
N GLY A 147 -3.85 -0.46 0.02
CA GLY A 147 -4.30 0.78 0.66
C GLY A 147 -3.29 1.17 1.73
N GLU A 148 -3.75 1.26 2.99
CA GLU A 148 -2.87 1.26 4.17
C GLU A 148 -2.18 -0.08 4.41
N GLU A 149 -2.89 -1.15 4.09
CA GLU A 149 -2.43 -2.53 4.16
C GLU A 149 -2.40 -3.13 2.76
N VAL A 150 -1.61 -4.19 2.59
CA VAL A 150 -1.65 -5.07 1.43
C VAL A 150 -2.42 -6.32 1.81
N ILE A 151 -3.54 -6.54 1.15
CA ILE A 151 -4.41 -7.70 1.35
C ILE A 151 -4.19 -8.66 0.19
N VAL A 152 -3.87 -9.91 0.47
CA VAL A 152 -3.73 -10.98 -0.53
C VAL A 152 -4.78 -12.03 -0.28
N THR A 153 -5.56 -12.36 -1.31
CA THR A 153 -6.59 -13.40 -1.24
C THR A 153 -6.61 -14.24 -2.51
N ARG A 154 -7.08 -15.48 -2.37
CA ARG A 154 -7.39 -16.39 -3.48
C ARG A 154 -8.90 -16.56 -3.50
N PRO A 155 -9.62 -15.74 -4.27
CA PRO A 155 -11.06 -15.77 -4.22
C PRO A 155 -11.59 -17.07 -4.84
N ASN A 156 -12.70 -17.56 -4.29
CA ASN A 156 -13.44 -18.68 -4.85
C ASN A 156 -14.84 -18.22 -5.27
N ILE A 157 -15.75 -19.16 -5.57
CA ILE A 157 -17.13 -18.84 -5.97
C ILE A 157 -17.92 -18.06 -4.91
N PHE A 158 -17.48 -18.09 -3.64
CA PHE A 158 -18.06 -17.36 -2.51
C PHE A 158 -17.38 -16.01 -2.27
N GLY A 159 -16.33 -15.67 -3.02
CA GLY A 159 -15.62 -14.40 -2.92
C GLY A 159 -14.23 -14.50 -2.25
N PRO A 160 -13.66 -13.36 -1.82
CA PRO A 160 -14.27 -12.02 -1.92
C PRO A 160 -14.38 -11.53 -3.37
N LYS A 161 -15.38 -10.70 -3.66
CA LYS A 161 -15.44 -9.97 -4.92
C LYS A 161 -14.40 -8.84 -4.92
N PRO A 162 -13.85 -8.45 -6.09
CA PRO A 162 -12.92 -7.32 -6.18
C PRO A 162 -13.40 -6.02 -5.53
N GLN A 163 -14.71 -5.73 -5.60
CA GLN A 163 -15.28 -4.55 -4.97
C GLN A 163 -15.14 -4.57 -3.44
N GLU A 164 -15.28 -5.73 -2.79
CA GLU A 164 -15.14 -5.85 -1.33
C GLU A 164 -13.72 -5.50 -0.88
N ILE A 165 -12.72 -5.86 -1.69
CA ILE A 165 -11.33 -5.45 -1.46
C ILE A 165 -11.14 -3.96 -1.75
N ALA A 166 -11.74 -3.45 -2.83
CA ALA A 166 -11.68 -2.03 -3.21
C ALA A 166 -12.18 -1.12 -2.09
N ASP A 167 -13.33 -1.45 -1.49
CA ASP A 167 -13.95 -0.67 -0.43
C ASP A 167 -12.98 -0.51 0.77
N ILE A 168 -12.29 -1.59 1.16
CA ILE A 168 -11.31 -1.57 2.27
C ILE A 168 -10.07 -0.72 1.93
N VAL A 169 -9.49 -0.94 0.74
CA VAL A 169 -8.21 -0.32 0.41
C VAL A 169 -8.34 1.14 -0.01
N PHE A 170 -9.48 1.54 -0.58
CA PHE A 170 -9.75 2.94 -0.92
C PHE A 170 -10.02 3.77 0.34
N GLU A 171 -10.82 3.24 1.28
CA GLU A 171 -11.10 3.92 2.55
C GLU A 171 -9.81 4.10 3.37
N SER A 172 -8.93 3.10 3.38
CA SER A 172 -7.72 3.14 4.20
C SER A 172 -6.57 3.98 3.61
N LEU A 173 -6.55 4.25 2.29
CA LEU A 173 -5.42 4.92 1.62
C LEU A 173 -5.13 6.32 2.17
N ILE A 174 -6.16 7.06 2.59
CA ILE A 174 -5.98 8.40 3.16
C ILE A 174 -5.13 8.35 4.44
N TYR A 175 -5.34 7.36 5.31
CA TYR A 175 -4.57 7.22 6.55
C TYR A 175 -3.10 6.93 6.29
N ARG A 176 -2.80 6.15 5.25
CA ARG A 176 -1.42 5.91 4.81
C ARG A 176 -0.72 7.18 4.34
N LYS A 177 -1.41 8.01 3.54
CA LYS A 177 -0.89 9.29 3.05
C LYS A 177 -0.69 10.29 4.20
N MET A 178 -1.67 10.38 5.11
CA MET A 178 -1.56 11.22 6.30
C MET A 178 -0.39 10.80 7.19
N ALA A 179 -0.25 9.50 7.47
CA ALA A 179 0.79 8.98 8.35
C ALA A 179 2.19 9.24 7.78
N HIS A 180 2.41 8.98 6.47
CA HIS A 180 3.68 9.28 5.81
C HIS A 180 3.99 10.79 5.84
N THR A 181 2.97 11.62 5.59
CA THR A 181 3.16 13.07 5.61
C THR A 181 3.48 13.57 7.01
N ALA A 182 2.77 13.09 8.04
CA ALA A 182 3.02 13.43 9.42
C ALA A 182 4.41 12.95 9.89
N GLU A 183 4.83 11.78 9.44
CA GLU A 183 6.17 11.22 9.68
C GLU A 183 7.27 12.14 9.14
N ASP A 184 7.15 12.57 7.87
CA ASP A 184 8.13 13.46 7.26
C ASP A 184 8.13 14.85 7.90
N ILE A 185 6.97 15.44 8.24
CA ILE A 185 6.91 16.72 8.96
C ILE A 185 7.55 16.59 10.35
N THR A 186 7.29 15.49 11.07
CA THR A 186 7.91 15.23 12.37
C THR A 186 9.42 15.10 12.23
N GLY A 187 9.89 14.37 11.21
CA GLY A 187 11.30 14.28 10.86
C GLY A 187 11.94 15.63 10.56
N MET A 188 11.24 16.49 9.79
CA MET A 188 11.69 17.86 9.50
C MET A 188 11.88 18.70 10.76
N VAL A 189 10.92 18.67 11.69
CA VAL A 189 11.00 19.43 12.95
C VAL A 189 12.15 18.91 13.83
N LEU A 190 12.26 17.58 13.97
CA LEU A 190 13.34 16.95 14.71
C LEU A 190 14.73 17.35 14.15
N GLU A 191 14.89 17.29 12.84
CA GLU A 191 16.17 17.55 12.17
C GLU A 191 16.54 19.03 12.14
N TYR A 192 15.63 19.89 11.66
CA TYR A 192 15.96 21.29 11.38
C TYR A 192 15.74 22.23 12.56
N GLU A 193 14.86 21.89 13.50
CA GLU A 193 14.54 22.76 14.64
C GLU A 193 15.12 22.23 15.96
N MET A 194 15.21 20.90 16.13
CA MET A 194 15.67 20.28 17.38
C MET A 194 17.08 19.66 17.29
N GLY A 195 17.69 19.64 16.10
CA GLY A 195 19.06 19.14 15.90
C GLY A 195 19.23 17.63 16.10
N ILE A 196 18.14 16.87 16.00
CA ILE A 196 18.15 15.40 16.12
C ILE A 196 18.31 14.79 14.75
N LYS A 197 19.30 13.90 14.61
CA LYS A 197 19.50 13.18 13.35
C LYS A 197 18.28 12.33 13.01
N LYS A 198 17.95 12.29 11.72
CA LYS A 198 16.86 11.47 11.20
C LYS A 198 17.03 9.99 11.64
N PRO A 199 15.98 9.36 12.17
CA PRO A 199 15.90 7.91 12.41
C PRO A 199 16.38 7.11 11.20
N LYS A 200 17.11 6.00 11.45
CA LYS A 200 17.59 5.12 10.36
C LYS A 200 16.51 4.18 9.85
N VAL A 201 15.55 3.83 10.70
CA VAL A 201 14.54 2.82 10.44
C VAL A 201 13.17 3.40 10.77
N HIS A 202 12.22 3.06 9.90
CA HIS A 202 10.83 3.50 9.94
C HIS A 202 9.96 2.26 9.91
N SER A 203 9.11 2.10 10.92
CA SER A 203 8.13 1.01 11.00
C SER A 203 6.72 1.54 10.78
N ASP A 204 5.87 0.71 10.18
CA ASP A 204 4.51 1.05 9.80
C ASP A 204 3.54 0.51 10.83
N ILE A 205 2.62 1.35 11.31
CA ILE A 205 1.50 0.97 12.14
C ILE A 205 0.21 1.52 11.54
N LYS A 206 -0.92 0.93 11.94
CA LYS A 206 -2.22 1.41 11.51
C LYS A 206 -2.47 2.83 12.02
N HIS A 207 -2.88 3.71 11.12
CA HIS A 207 -3.14 5.12 11.31
C HIS A 207 -1.98 5.86 12.00
N GLY A 208 -0.73 5.49 11.70
CA GLY A 208 0.41 6.09 12.39
C GLY A 208 1.76 5.71 11.83
N PHE A 209 2.82 6.18 12.47
CA PHE A 209 4.20 5.93 12.09
C PHE A 209 5.07 5.71 13.32
N VAL A 210 6.23 5.12 13.08
CA VAL A 210 7.21 4.80 14.11
C VAL A 210 8.56 5.35 13.70
N LEU A 211 9.18 6.08 14.62
CA LEU A 211 10.54 6.59 14.51
C LEU A 211 11.45 5.88 15.52
N GLU A 212 12.54 5.30 15.04
CA GLU A 212 13.45 4.49 15.86
C GLU A 212 14.79 5.22 16.09
N PHE A 213 15.28 5.19 17.33
CA PHE A 213 16.47 5.90 17.78
C PHE A 213 17.42 4.97 18.54
N ASP A 214 18.71 5.02 18.20
CA ASP A 214 19.78 4.27 18.90
C ASP A 214 19.90 4.70 20.38
N GLU A 215 19.65 5.98 20.67
CA GLU A 215 19.68 6.56 22.02
C GLU A 215 18.40 7.34 22.29
N LYS A 216 17.93 7.35 23.55
CA LYS A 216 16.73 8.09 23.93
C LYS A 216 16.92 9.59 23.71
N PRO A 217 16.19 10.23 22.77
CA PRO A 217 16.33 11.66 22.56
C PRO A 217 15.85 12.45 23.78
N ASN A 218 16.62 13.47 24.18
CA ASN A 218 16.22 14.39 25.23
C ASN A 218 15.36 15.52 24.65
N ILE A 219 14.08 15.22 24.39
CA ILE A 219 13.12 16.18 23.84
C ILE A 219 11.82 16.21 24.63
N ASP A 220 11.22 17.39 24.63
CA ASP A 220 9.86 17.60 25.07
C ASP A 220 8.89 17.17 23.94
N LEU A 221 8.19 16.06 24.16
CA LEU A 221 7.23 15.50 23.21
C LEU A 221 5.96 16.35 23.08
N ASP A 222 5.61 17.16 24.10
CA ASP A 222 4.51 18.12 24.00
C ASP A 222 4.90 19.30 23.13
N ALA A 223 6.13 19.78 23.27
CA ALA A 223 6.66 20.83 22.39
C ALA A 223 6.78 20.35 20.95
N LEU A 224 7.28 19.12 20.72
CA LEU A 224 7.35 18.52 19.37
C LEU A 224 5.97 18.38 18.75
N GLU A 225 5.01 17.80 19.46
CA GLU A 225 3.65 17.61 18.95
C GLU A 225 3.01 18.95 18.57
N LYS A 226 3.08 19.94 19.47
CA LYS A 226 2.55 21.28 19.23
C LYS A 226 3.18 21.90 18.00
N ARG A 227 4.51 21.74 17.82
CA ARG A 227 5.21 22.33 16.69
C ARG A 227 4.80 21.71 15.35
N VAL A 228 4.59 20.39 15.32
CA VAL A 228 4.07 19.69 14.14
C VAL A 228 2.63 20.12 13.84
N GLN A 229 1.77 20.25 14.86
CA GLN A 229 0.40 20.76 14.71
C GLN A 229 0.40 22.19 14.13
N GLU A 230 1.28 23.09 14.59
CA GLU A 230 1.43 24.42 14.01
C GLU A 230 1.80 24.41 12.52
N ILE A 231 2.54 23.39 12.04
CA ILE A 231 2.86 23.24 10.62
C ILE A 231 1.64 22.73 9.84
N ILE A 232 0.90 21.78 10.41
CA ILE A 232 -0.36 21.26 9.88
C ILE A 232 -1.38 22.41 9.71
N ASP A 233 -1.52 23.25 10.72
CA ASP A 233 -2.45 24.39 10.73
C ASP A 233 -2.08 25.49 9.73
N LYS A 234 -0.82 25.56 9.30
CA LYS A 234 -0.37 26.49 8.24
C LYS A 234 -0.84 26.10 6.85
N ASP A 235 -1.35 24.88 6.67
CA ASP A 235 -1.97 24.45 5.42
C ASP A 235 -1.04 24.60 4.20
N LEU A 236 0.23 24.26 4.41
CA LEU A 236 1.26 24.27 3.37
C LEU A 236 0.95 23.21 2.31
N CYS A 237 1.19 23.55 1.04
CA CYS A 237 1.08 22.59 -0.05
C CYS A 237 2.26 21.62 -0.08
N ILE A 238 1.99 20.39 -0.51
CA ILE A 238 2.96 19.30 -0.63
C ILE A 238 2.94 18.78 -2.06
N TYR A 239 4.11 18.68 -2.66
CA TYR A 239 4.25 18.24 -4.04
C TYR A 239 5.38 17.24 -4.19
N TYR A 240 5.18 16.27 -5.08
CA TYR A 240 6.26 15.44 -5.60
C TYR A 240 7.33 16.33 -6.26
N HIS A 241 8.59 16.16 -5.87
CA HIS A 241 9.71 16.88 -6.50
C HIS A 241 10.49 15.98 -7.44
N ASP A 242 10.96 14.85 -6.91
CA ASP A 242 11.68 13.79 -7.62
C ASP A 242 11.54 12.48 -6.82
N GLU A 243 12.22 11.42 -7.28
CA GLU A 243 12.12 10.08 -6.70
C GLU A 243 12.64 9.95 -5.26
N THR A 244 13.35 10.96 -4.75
CA THR A 244 13.92 10.97 -3.40
C THR A 244 13.55 12.20 -2.58
N HIS A 245 12.71 13.10 -3.10
CA HIS A 245 12.33 14.34 -2.42
C HIS A 245 10.88 14.74 -2.64
N ILE A 246 10.34 15.40 -1.61
CA ILE A 246 9.09 16.17 -1.68
C ILE A 246 9.38 17.66 -1.49
N LYS A 247 8.45 18.50 -1.95
CA LYS A 247 8.39 19.91 -1.56
C LYS A 247 7.29 20.11 -0.54
N VAL A 248 7.62 20.81 0.54
CA VAL A 248 6.66 21.26 1.57
C VAL A 248 6.73 22.78 1.63
N GLY A 249 5.69 23.44 1.10
CA GLY A 249 5.72 24.88 0.85
C GLY A 249 6.87 25.26 -0.09
N ALA A 250 7.81 26.07 0.39
CA ALA A 250 9.01 26.46 -0.36
C ALA A 250 10.23 25.56 -0.11
N GLY A 251 10.18 24.68 0.89
CA GLY A 251 11.29 23.79 1.25
C GLY A 251 11.27 22.47 0.49
N SER A 252 12.45 21.88 0.26
CA SER A 252 12.62 20.51 -0.23
C SER A 252 13.02 19.60 0.93
N TYR A 253 12.48 18.39 0.99
CA TYR A 253 12.77 17.42 2.06
C TYR A 253 13.00 16.00 1.49
N PRO A 254 14.03 15.26 1.93
CA PRO A 254 14.28 13.89 1.49
C PRO A 254 13.21 12.90 1.97
N CYS A 255 12.63 12.16 1.04
CA CYS A 255 11.53 11.22 1.27
C CYS A 255 11.73 9.95 0.43
N THR A 256 11.45 8.78 1.01
CA THR A 256 11.59 7.49 0.31
C THR A 256 10.34 7.08 -0.47
N GLY A 257 9.20 7.74 -0.21
CA GLY A 257 7.92 7.51 -0.88
C GLY A 257 7.24 8.82 -1.31
N PRO A 258 7.89 9.66 -2.14
CA PRO A 258 7.47 11.05 -2.40
C PRO A 258 6.12 11.20 -3.12
N ARG A 259 5.55 10.10 -3.64
CA ARG A 259 4.21 10.07 -4.26
C ARG A 259 3.09 9.71 -3.28
N LEU A 260 3.44 9.36 -2.03
CA LEU A 260 2.53 8.86 -1.01
C LEU A 260 2.18 9.94 0.03
N HIS A 261 1.81 11.13 -0.43
CA HIS A 261 1.49 12.26 0.44
C HIS A 261 0.07 12.78 0.23
N VAL A 262 -0.47 13.39 1.28
CA VAL A 262 -1.61 14.32 1.14
C VAL A 262 -1.14 15.58 0.41
N LYS A 263 -2.06 16.31 -0.24
CA LYS A 263 -1.67 17.46 -1.06
C LYS A 263 -1.41 18.69 -0.19
N ARG A 264 -2.02 18.77 0.98
CA ARG A 264 -1.81 19.85 1.94
C ARG A 264 -1.61 19.28 3.35
N THR A 265 -0.78 19.95 4.12
CA THR A 265 -0.50 19.58 5.51
C THR A 265 -1.77 19.54 6.38
N SER A 266 -2.75 20.42 6.11
CA SER A 266 -4.05 20.48 6.81
C SER A 266 -4.97 19.28 6.56
N GLU A 267 -4.68 18.45 5.54
CA GLU A 267 -5.40 17.19 5.33
C GLU A 267 -5.06 16.14 6.39
N ILE A 268 -3.96 16.33 7.14
CA ILE A 268 -3.66 15.51 8.32
C ILE A 268 -4.65 15.86 9.41
N THR A 269 -5.42 14.87 9.85
CA THR A 269 -6.41 15.02 10.92
C THR A 269 -5.95 14.33 12.19
N ASN A 270 -6.26 14.93 13.35
CA ASN A 270 -6.05 14.34 14.68
C ASN A 270 -4.62 13.79 14.92
N PHE A 271 -3.62 14.57 14.51
CA PHE A 271 -2.22 14.25 14.76
C PHE A 271 -1.91 14.29 16.27
N ARG A 272 -1.25 13.24 16.77
CA ARG A 272 -0.86 13.09 18.17
C ARG A 272 0.36 12.19 18.29
N LEU A 273 1.20 12.44 19.29
CA LEU A 273 2.32 11.61 19.69
C LEU A 273 1.97 10.82 20.94
N VAL A 274 2.42 9.57 20.99
CA VAL A 274 2.49 8.83 22.26
C VAL A 274 3.54 9.54 23.13
N LYS A 275 3.14 9.99 24.31
CA LYS A 275 3.94 10.88 25.19
C LYS A 275 5.03 10.15 25.98
N GLU A 276 5.53 9.06 25.42
CA GLU A 276 6.63 8.29 25.95
C GLU A 276 7.43 7.64 24.81
N PHE A 277 8.74 7.54 25.03
CA PHE A 277 9.59 6.67 24.21
C PHE A 277 9.47 5.25 24.75
N MET A 278 9.04 4.32 23.91
CA MET A 278 9.04 2.90 24.24
C MET A 278 10.43 2.31 23.96
N TRP A 279 10.88 1.35 24.78
CA TRP A 279 12.12 0.62 24.54
C TRP A 279 11.81 -0.73 23.91
N ASP A 280 12.39 -1.01 22.75
CA ASP A 280 12.38 -2.36 22.16
C ASP A 280 13.61 -3.14 22.66
N PRO A 281 13.42 -4.19 23.49
CA PRO A 281 14.53 -4.97 24.02
C PRO A 281 15.13 -5.98 23.02
N ILE A 282 14.48 -6.23 21.88
CA ILE A 282 14.97 -7.16 20.85
C ILE A 282 15.91 -6.42 19.91
N ASP A 283 15.46 -5.28 19.39
CA ASP A 283 16.24 -4.47 18.45
C ASP A 283 17.15 -3.47 19.17
N GLU A 284 17.00 -3.32 20.49
CA GLU A 284 17.76 -2.39 21.34
C GLU A 284 17.62 -0.93 20.89
N LEU A 285 16.39 -0.50 20.62
CA LEU A 285 16.07 0.84 20.11
C LEU A 285 14.99 1.54 20.94
N TYR A 286 15.05 2.88 20.98
CA TYR A 286 13.98 3.72 21.48
C TYR A 286 13.01 4.09 20.36
N VAL A 287 11.73 4.03 20.67
CA VAL A 287 10.65 4.10 19.69
C VAL A 287 9.73 5.27 20.04
N LEU A 288 9.56 6.20 19.10
CA LEU A 288 8.54 7.25 19.14
C LEU A 288 7.42 6.90 18.18
N VAL A 289 6.18 7.04 18.66
CA VAL A 289 4.99 6.75 17.87
C VAL A 289 4.20 8.02 17.62
N GLY A 290 3.88 8.27 16.35
CA GLY A 290 2.91 9.27 15.92
C GLY A 290 1.67 8.63 15.34
N LEU A 291 0.50 9.19 15.65
CA LEU A 291 -0.80 8.72 15.21
C LEU A 291 -1.54 9.83 14.48
N VAL A 292 -2.37 9.45 13.52
CA VAL A 292 -3.23 10.32 12.71
C VAL A 292 -4.63 9.72 12.62
N GLY A 293 -5.59 10.47 12.08
CA GLY A 293 -6.94 9.98 11.86
C GLY A 293 -7.72 9.71 13.16
N PRO A 294 -8.93 9.14 13.06
CA PRO A 294 -9.81 8.96 14.21
C PRO A 294 -9.19 8.03 15.25
N VAL A 295 -9.52 8.26 16.51
CA VAL A 295 -9.24 7.30 17.59
C VAL A 295 -10.20 6.13 17.40
N VAL A 296 -9.66 4.92 17.22
CA VAL A 296 -10.48 3.72 17.02
C VAL A 296 -11.28 3.44 18.30
N GLU A 297 -12.54 3.06 18.14
CA GLU A 297 -13.46 2.83 19.26
C GLU A 297 -12.93 1.73 20.20
N GLY A 298 -12.62 2.11 21.44
CA GLY A 298 -12.04 1.24 22.48
C GLY A 298 -10.52 1.36 22.68
N ASP A 299 -9.83 2.15 21.87
CA ASP A 299 -8.40 2.49 22.07
C ASP A 299 -8.26 3.82 22.83
N SER A 300 -7.19 3.93 23.61
CA SER A 300 -6.81 5.20 24.26
C SER A 300 -6.22 6.15 23.21
N PRO A 301 -6.48 7.47 23.28
CA PRO A 301 -5.81 8.46 22.44
C PRO A 301 -4.28 8.45 22.59
N ALA A 302 -3.79 7.99 23.75
CA ALA A 302 -2.39 8.00 24.14
C ALA A 302 -1.67 6.66 23.93
N ASP A 303 -2.40 5.59 23.62
CA ASP A 303 -1.80 4.28 23.39
C ASP A 303 -1.73 3.99 21.88
N PRO A 304 -0.67 3.33 21.38
CA PRO A 304 -0.67 2.81 20.02
C PRO A 304 -1.85 1.83 19.85
N PRO A 305 -2.53 1.85 18.69
CA PRO A 305 -3.69 0.99 18.47
C PRO A 305 -3.33 -0.49 18.68
N ASP A 306 -4.20 -1.25 19.34
CA ASP A 306 -3.98 -2.67 19.59
C ASP A 306 -4.05 -3.44 18.26
N GLN A 307 -2.87 -3.67 17.67
CA GLN A 307 -2.68 -4.30 16.36
C GLN A 307 -3.27 -5.73 16.29
N PHE A 308 -3.61 -6.34 17.43
CA PHE A 308 -4.15 -7.70 17.52
C PHE A 308 -5.54 -7.76 18.19
N GLN A 309 -6.33 -6.67 18.15
CA GLN A 309 -7.69 -6.65 18.71
C GLN A 309 -8.54 -7.87 18.28
N LEU A 310 -8.39 -8.38 17.05
CA LEU A 310 -9.07 -9.60 16.58
C LEU A 310 -8.78 -10.84 17.45
N ILE A 311 -7.53 -11.03 17.87
CA ILE A 311 -7.09 -12.16 18.72
C ILE A 311 -7.56 -11.94 20.18
N ARG A 312 -7.52 -10.71 20.68
CA ARG A 312 -7.91 -10.38 22.06
C ARG A 312 -9.42 -10.32 22.29
N ARG A 313 -10.22 -9.86 21.31
CA ARG A 313 -11.70 -9.90 21.35
C ARG A 313 -12.22 -11.34 21.32
N ALA A 314 -11.54 -12.26 20.63
CA ALA A 314 -11.88 -13.69 20.66
C ALA A 314 -11.73 -14.29 22.08
N ARG A 315 -10.73 -13.86 22.85
CA ARG A 315 -10.58 -14.24 24.27
C ARG A 315 -11.74 -13.74 25.15
N ARG A 316 -12.25 -12.53 24.93
CA ARG A 316 -13.40 -11.99 25.69
C ARG A 316 -14.69 -12.75 25.38
N ARG A 317 -14.99 -13.02 24.11
CA ARG A 317 -16.17 -13.82 23.72
C ARG A 317 -16.12 -15.27 24.25
N SER A 318 -14.94 -15.88 24.34
CA SER A 318 -14.81 -17.23 24.91
C SER A 318 -15.12 -17.30 26.40
N LYS A 319 -14.95 -16.18 27.14
CA LYS A 319 -15.25 -16.09 28.58
C LYS A 319 -16.72 -15.77 28.88
N GLU A 320 -17.48 -15.28 27.90
CA GLU A 320 -18.92 -15.04 28.03
C GLU A 320 -19.75 -16.30 27.69
N ILE A 321 -19.12 -17.33 27.13
CA ILE A 321 -19.74 -18.60 26.72
C ILE A 321 -19.41 -19.75 27.69
N THR A 322 -18.60 -19.50 28.72
CA THR A 322 -18.30 -20.42 29.83
C THR A 322 -18.83 -19.88 31.15
#